data_AF-A0A7X0C310-F1
#
_entry.id   AF-A0A7X0C310-F1
#
_cell.length_a   1.000
_cell.length_b   1.000
_cell.length_c   1.000
_cell.angle_alpha   90.00
_cell.angle_beta   90.00
_cell.angle_gamma   90.00
#
_symmetry.space_group_name_H-M   'P 1'
#
loop_
_entity.id
_entity.type
_entity.pdbx_description
1 polymer ?
#
loop_
_entity_poly.entity_id
_entity_poly.type
_entity_poly.pdbx_seq_one_letter_code
_entity_poly.pdbx_strand_id
1 'polypeptide(L)'
;MDPYDVTIDAGGRRASGLRYGTLADDHAAFTAELRAGWSEMSPLPYEEFAAPYLEFRRTLLEGCELLGEHLRHSGAGQVVMAEVNTLAERTAEAGIEAGVEAAREARA
;
A
#
# COMPACT_ATOMS: atom_id res chain seq x y z
N MET A 1 9.54 -16.80 20.47
CA MET A 1 8.72 -16.22 19.38
C MET A 1 9.61 -15.23 18.67
N ASP A 2 9.94 -15.47 17.40
CA ASP A 2 10.80 -14.57 16.62
C ASP A 2 9.97 -13.32 16.25
N PRO A 3 10.42 -12.09 16.57
CA PRO A 3 9.73 -10.86 16.18
C PRO A 3 9.62 -10.67 14.66
N TYR A 4 10.36 -11.45 13.85
CA TYR A 4 10.25 -11.44 12.39
C TYR A 4 9.20 -12.42 11.84
N ASP A 5 8.63 -13.28 12.68
CA ASP A 5 7.63 -14.27 12.27
C ASP A 5 6.21 -13.73 12.48
N VAL A 6 5.89 -12.63 11.79
CA VAL A 6 4.51 -12.16 11.65
C VAL A 6 3.92 -12.82 10.41
N THR A 7 3.27 -13.96 10.60
CA THR A 7 2.50 -14.63 9.55
C THR A 7 1.18 -13.89 9.35
N ILE A 8 1.15 -13.01 8.34
CA ILE A 8 -0.09 -12.39 7.87
C ILE A 8 -0.73 -13.33 6.82
N ASP A 9 -1.90 -13.87 7.14
CA ASP A 9 -2.69 -14.69 6.23
C ASP A 9 -3.22 -13.88 5.01
N ALA A 10 -3.76 -14.58 4.01
CA ALA A 10 -4.31 -13.94 2.81
C ALA A 10 -5.38 -12.87 3.12
N GLY A 11 -6.22 -13.11 4.15
CA GLY A 11 -7.26 -12.18 4.57
C GLY A 11 -6.70 -10.88 5.14
N GLY A 12 -5.72 -10.99 6.04
CA GLY A 12 -5.03 -9.85 6.65
C GLY A 12 -4.29 -9.01 5.62
N ARG A 13 -3.65 -9.64 4.63
CA ARG A 13 -3.01 -8.94 3.51
C ARG A 13 -4.02 -8.21 2.64
N ARG A 14 -5.14 -8.84 2.30
CA ARG A 14 -6.21 -8.20 1.51
C ARG A 14 -6.79 -7.00 2.23
N ALA A 15 -7.09 -7.13 3.52
CA ALA A 15 -7.60 -6.05 4.35
C ALA A 15 -6.59 -4.89 4.48
N SER A 16 -5.30 -5.21 4.64
CA SER A 16 -4.22 -4.22 4.65
C SER A 16 -4.14 -3.48 3.31
N GLY A 17 -4.17 -4.21 2.19
CA GLY A 17 -4.15 -3.63 0.85
C GLY A 17 -5.29 -2.65 0.59
N LEU A 18 -6.52 -3.00 1.02
CA LEU A 18 -7.67 -2.11 0.95
C LEU A 18 -7.48 -0.83 1.79
N ARG A 19 -6.96 -0.95 3.01
CA ARG A 19 -6.69 0.21 3.88
C ARG A 19 -5.65 1.14 3.30
N TYR A 20 -4.57 0.61 2.73
CA TYR A 20 -3.59 1.41 2.00
C TYR A 20 -4.20 2.10 0.77
N GLY A 21 -5.11 1.41 0.07
CA GLY A 21 -5.89 2.00 -1.03
C GLY A 21 -6.71 3.20 -0.59
N THR A 22 -7.52 3.04 0.46
CA THR A 22 -8.30 4.15 1.05
C THR A 22 -7.40 5.29 1.49
N LEU A 23 -6.29 4.99 2.19
CA LEU A 23 -5.36 6.02 2.64
C LEU A 23 -4.70 6.76 1.47
N ALA A 24 -4.40 6.06 0.37
CA ALA A 24 -3.88 6.69 -0.85
C ALA A 24 -4.91 7.58 -1.54
N ASP A 25 -6.20 7.21 -1.50
CA ASP A 25 -7.28 8.02 -2.06
C ASP A 25 -7.53 9.28 -1.21
N ASP A 26 -7.58 9.13 0.12
CA ASP A 26 -7.69 10.24 1.07
C ASP A 26 -6.50 11.22 0.91
N HIS A 27 -5.29 10.68 0.76
CA HIS A 27 -4.10 11.47 0.53
C HIS A 27 -4.14 12.19 -0.83
N ALA A 28 -4.64 11.54 -1.89
CA ALA A 28 -4.79 12.17 -3.20
C ALA A 28 -5.80 13.34 -3.16
N ALA A 29 -6.91 13.17 -2.45
CA ALA A 29 -7.88 14.24 -2.22
C ALA A 29 -7.27 15.42 -1.46
N PHE A 30 -6.55 15.14 -0.36
CA PHE A 30 -5.83 16.16 0.40
C PHE A 30 -4.80 16.92 -0.46
N THR A 31 -3.99 16.22 -1.25
CA THR A 31 -3.00 16.85 -2.15
C THR A 31 -3.68 17.71 -3.22
N ALA A 32 -4.82 17.28 -3.75
CA ALA A 32 -5.60 18.06 -4.71
C ALA A 32 -6.16 19.35 -4.08
N GLU A 33 -6.68 19.28 -2.86
CA GLU A 33 -7.13 20.46 -2.10
C GLU A 33 -5.97 21.41 -1.80
N LEU A 34 -4.82 20.88 -1.38
CA LEU A 34 -3.62 21.66 -1.11
C LEU A 34 -3.17 22.42 -2.37
N ARG A 35 -3.14 21.73 -3.52
CA ARG A 35 -2.83 22.34 -4.82
C ARG A 35 -3.85 23.41 -5.22
N ALA A 36 -5.13 23.17 -5.02
CA ALA A 36 -6.18 24.12 -5.38
C ALA A 36 -6.14 25.39 -4.51
N GLY A 37 -5.75 25.28 -3.24
CA GLY A 37 -5.59 26.42 -2.34
C GLY A 37 -4.35 27.28 -2.61
N TRP A 38 -3.53 26.90 -3.59
CA TRP A 38 -2.21 27.48 -3.81
C TRP A 38 -2.18 28.42 -5.01
N SER A 39 -1.92 29.70 -4.74
CA SER A 39 -1.58 30.69 -5.78
C SER A 39 -0.15 30.51 -6.27
N GLU A 40 0.07 30.77 -7.57
CA GLU A 40 1.39 30.91 -8.18
C GLU A 40 2.14 32.14 -7.66
N MET A 41 1.41 33.13 -7.13
CA MET A 41 2.01 34.29 -6.49
C MET A 41 2.39 33.98 -5.04
N SER A 42 3.57 34.43 -4.63
CA SER A 42 3.98 34.39 -3.23
C SER A 42 3.14 35.37 -2.40
N PRO A 43 2.65 34.96 -1.21
CA PRO A 43 2.02 35.87 -0.27
C PRO A 43 3.05 36.74 0.49
N LEU A 44 4.35 36.46 0.35
CA LEU A 44 5.40 37.16 1.05
C LEU A 44 5.75 38.47 0.34
N PRO A 45 5.90 39.58 1.09
CA PRO A 45 6.05 40.92 0.51
C PRO A 45 7.45 41.22 -0.05
N TYR A 46 8.48 40.45 0.35
CA TYR A 46 9.86 40.66 -0.10
C TYR A 46 10.33 39.51 -0.97
N GLU A 47 11.01 39.87 -2.07
CA GLU A 47 11.46 38.92 -3.10
C GLU A 47 12.43 37.87 -2.55
N GLU A 48 13.33 38.28 -1.64
CA GLU A 48 14.31 37.40 -0.99
C GLU A 48 13.69 36.22 -0.22
N PHE A 49 12.43 36.35 0.22
CA PHE A 49 11.68 35.28 0.88
C PHE A 49 10.64 34.64 -0.04
N ALA A 50 10.13 35.39 -1.01
CA ALA A 50 9.10 34.92 -1.93
C ALA A 50 9.56 33.72 -2.77
N ALA A 51 10.75 33.80 -3.36
CA ALA A 51 11.26 32.71 -4.19
C ALA A 51 11.53 31.42 -3.38
N PRO A 52 12.27 31.43 -2.25
CA PRO A 52 12.44 30.25 -1.41
C PRO A 52 11.13 29.66 -0.89
N TYR A 53 10.14 30.51 -0.58
CA TYR A 53 8.82 30.04 -0.14
C TYR A 53 8.06 29.29 -1.23
N LEU A 54 8.09 29.80 -2.47
CA LEU A 54 7.48 29.12 -3.61
C LEU A 54 8.18 27.79 -3.92
N GLU A 55 9.51 27.75 -3.82
CA GLU A 55 10.27 26.51 -3.97
C GLU A 55 9.94 25.50 -2.88
N PHE A 56 9.90 25.92 -1.62
CA PHE A 56 9.50 25.08 -0.50
C PHE A 56 8.12 24.48 -0.72
N ARG A 57 7.15 25.30 -1.15
CA ARG A 57 5.80 24.83 -1.48
C ARG A 57 5.83 23.79 -2.58
N ARG A 58 6.49 24.06 -3.70
CA ARG A 58 6.62 23.11 -4.82
C ARG A 58 7.17 21.76 -4.33
N THR A 59 8.27 21.77 -3.59
CA THR A 59 8.88 20.56 -3.05
C THR A 59 7.97 19.81 -2.08
N LEU A 60 7.23 20.53 -1.23
CA LEU A 60 6.26 19.91 -0.32
C LEU A 60 5.14 19.19 -1.10
N LEU A 61 4.63 19.81 -2.17
CA LEU A 61 3.59 19.21 -3.01
C LEU A 61 4.09 17.98 -3.76
N GLU A 62 5.29 18.05 -4.34
CA GLU A 62 5.95 16.91 -4.97
C GLU A 62 6.13 15.75 -3.96
N GLY A 63 6.54 16.05 -2.72
CA GLY A 63 6.66 15.05 -1.65
C GLY A 63 5.31 14.42 -1.26
N CYS A 64 4.24 15.21 -1.22
CA CYS A 64 2.88 14.73 -1.00
C CYS A 64 2.42 13.78 -2.12
N GLU A 65 2.71 14.09 -3.38
CA GLU A 65 2.35 13.22 -4.50
C GLU A 65 3.07 11.88 -4.43
N LEU A 66 4.40 11.90 -4.19
CA LEU A 66 5.19 10.69 -4.03
C LEU A 66 4.70 9.81 -2.87
N LEU A 67 4.31 10.41 -1.74
CA LEU A 67 3.75 9.65 -0.63
C LEU A 67 2.45 8.94 -1.02
N GLY A 68 1.53 9.63 -1.71
CA GLY A 68 0.30 9.03 -2.22
C GLY A 68 0.56 7.85 -3.16
N GLU A 69 1.54 7.96 -4.05
CA GLU A 69 1.97 6.88 -4.93
C GLU A 69 2.53 5.67 -4.15
N HIS A 70 3.39 5.91 -3.15
CA HIS A 70 3.96 4.87 -2.32
C HIS A 70 2.90 4.12 -1.51
N LEU A 71 1.89 4.82 -0.99
CA LEU A 71 0.75 4.22 -0.31
C LEU A 71 -0.02 3.30 -1.26
N ARG A 72 -0.32 3.77 -2.47
CA ARG A 72 -1.04 2.99 -3.48
C ARG A 72 -0.26 1.76 -3.90
N HIS A 73 1.04 1.92 -4.16
CA HIS A 73 1.93 0.82 -4.52
C HIS A 73 2.03 -0.23 -3.41
N SER A 74 2.18 0.22 -2.16
CA SER A 74 2.21 -0.66 -0.99
C SER A 74 0.90 -1.44 -0.85
N GLY A 75 -0.25 -0.79 -1.04
CA GLY A 75 -1.56 -1.43 -1.03
C GLY A 75 -1.71 -2.50 -2.11
N ALA A 76 -1.33 -2.18 -3.35
CA ALA A 76 -1.31 -3.12 -4.47
C ALA A 76 -0.41 -4.32 -4.19
N GLY A 77 0.78 -4.10 -3.63
CA GLY A 77 1.70 -5.15 -3.20
C GLY A 77 1.07 -6.10 -2.18
N GLN A 78 0.31 -5.59 -1.20
CA GLN A 78 -0.40 -6.44 -0.24
C GLN A 78 -1.48 -7.30 -0.90
N VAL A 79 -2.22 -6.76 -1.88
CA VAL A 79 -3.23 -7.54 -2.62
C VAL A 79 -2.59 -8.67 -3.42
N VAL A 80 -1.49 -8.38 -4.13
CA VAL A 80 -0.74 -9.41 -4.88
C VAL A 80 -0.23 -10.50 -3.92
N MET A 81 0.34 -10.12 -2.78
CA MET A 81 0.80 -11.09 -1.78
C MET A 81 -0.35 -11.90 -1.16
N ALA A 82 -1.54 -11.32 -1.03
CA ALA A 82 -2.73 -12.07 -0.60
C ALA A 82 -3.13 -13.15 -1.60
N GLU A 83 -3.04 -12.85 -2.90
CA GLU A 83 -3.34 -13.81 -3.98
C GLU A 83 -2.31 -14.95 -4.01
N VAL A 84 -1.03 -14.62 -3.85
CA VAL A 84 0.06 -15.61 -3.72
C VAL A 84 -0.17 -16.52 -2.50
N ASN A 85 -0.51 -15.94 -1.35
CA ASN A 85 -0.83 -16.72 -0.14
C ASN A 85 -2.03 -17.66 -0.38
N THR A 86 -3.10 -17.15 -0.99
CA THR A 86 -4.29 -17.96 -1.30
C THR A 86 -3.95 -19.14 -2.22
N LEU A 87 -3.09 -18.93 -3.21
CA LEU A 87 -2.65 -19.99 -4.11
C LEU A 87 -1.79 -21.04 -3.38
N ALA A 88 -0.87 -20.58 -2.54
CA ALA A 88 -0.01 -21.45 -1.75
C ALA A 88 -0.81 -22.32 -0.78
N GLU A 89 -1.79 -21.73 -0.08
CA GLU A 89 -2.69 -22.41 0.84
C GLU A 89 -3.51 -23.49 0.12
N ARG A 90 -4.15 -23.16 -1.01
CA ARG A 90 -4.92 -24.13 -1.82
C ARG A 90 -4.06 -25.28 -2.35
N THR A 91 -2.82 -25.00 -2.75
CA THR A 91 -1.90 -26.03 -3.26
C THR A 91 -1.48 -26.97 -2.14
N ALA A 92 -1.23 -26.44 -0.93
CA ALA A 92 -0.92 -27.23 0.24
C ALA A 92 -2.10 -28.12 0.64
N GLU A 93 -3.33 -27.59 0.68
CA GLU A 93 -4.55 -28.34 0.95
C GLU A 93 -4.76 -29.49 -0.03
N ALA A 94 -4.62 -29.25 -1.33
CA ALA A 94 -4.75 -30.30 -2.35
C ALA A 94 -3.69 -31.41 -2.21
N GLY A 95 -2.44 -31.05 -1.85
CA GLY A 95 -1.39 -32.02 -1.59
C GLY A 95 -1.67 -32.89 -0.35
N ILE A 96 -2.26 -32.29 0.69
CA ILE A 96 -2.69 -33.02 1.90
C ILE A 96 -3.81 -34.00 1.56
N GLU A 97 -4.85 -33.56 0.83
CA GLU A 97 -5.95 -34.43 0.41
C GLU A 97 -5.47 -35.63 -0.42
N ALA A 98 -4.58 -35.38 -1.39
CA ALA A 98 -3.98 -36.44 -2.21
C ALA A 98 -3.17 -37.45 -1.38
N GLY A 99 -2.40 -36.96 -0.40
CA GLY A 99 -1.65 -37.82 0.52
C GLY A 99 -2.55 -38.65 1.44
N VAL A 100 -3.66 -38.08 1.92
CA VAL A 100 -4.66 -38.77 2.74
C VAL A 100 -5.35 -39.88 1.95
N GLU A 101 -5.70 -39.63 0.69
CA GLU A 101 -6.37 -40.63 -0.16
C GLU A 101 -5.42 -41.78 -0.52
N ALA A 102 -4.18 -41.49 -0.92
CA ALA A 102 -3.17 -42.53 -1.17
C ALA A 102 -2.91 -43.40 0.07
N ALA A 103 -2.95 -42.82 1.27
CA ALA A 103 -2.79 -43.56 2.52
C ALA A 103 -4.00 -44.45 2.87
N ARG A 104 -5.22 -44.09 2.40
CA ARG A 104 -6.41 -44.95 2.54
C ARG A 104 -6.36 -46.13 1.58
N GLU A 105 -6.01 -45.88 0.31
CA GLU A 105 -5.86 -46.93 -0.70
C GLU A 105 -4.80 -47.96 -0.31
N ALA A 106 -3.68 -47.53 0.27
CA ALA A 106 -2.62 -48.43 0.75
C ALA A 106 -3.00 -49.30 1.97
N ARG A 107 -4.14 -49.01 2.63
CA ARG A 107 -4.65 -49.75 3.79
C ARG A 107 -5.86 -50.65 3.48
N ALA A 108 -6.40 -50.57 2.27
CA ALA A 108 -7.48 -51.41 1.78
C ALA A 108 -6.93 -52.68 1.12
#